data_AF-A0A7K5GDK7-F1
#
_entry.id   AF-A0A7K5GDK7-F1
#
_cell.length_a   1.000
_cell.length_b   1.000
_cell.length_c   1.000
_cell.angle_alpha   90.00
_cell.angle_beta   90.00
_cell.angle_gamma   90.00
#
_symmetry.space_group_name_H-M   'P 1'
#
loop_
_entity.id
_entity.type
_entity.pdbx_description
1 polymer ?
#
loop_
_entity_poly.entity_id
_entity_poly.type
_entity_poly.pdbx_seq_one_letter_code
_entity_poly.pdbx_strand_id
1 'polypeptide(L)'
;ENGTLSYRSLVYRLNFDQPVRNAGRFPARSAAAAADVVLVVQVHDRAEHLRLLLESLRRAAGVENVLLVLSHDLWAEELNRLAARVDFCPVLQVFFPFSIQLYPREFPGHDPRDCPRDVGKAAALRLGCINAEYPDSFGHYREARFSQTKHHWWWKLHFVWERVRALREHTGPVLFLEEDHYLAPDFYHVLKKLWALRERECPECQIISLGTYSPVRGGFAGRADKVEMKTWKSTEHNMGMAFGRDTYQKLIECTDAFCTYDDYNWDWTLQHLTVSCLPKFWKVLVPEIPRIFHTGDCGMHHKKSCRPSTQSAKIDSLLNSNQQYLFPETMSVSKRYSMAPLSPHVKNGGWGDIRDHELCKSYRRLQ
;
A
#
# COMPACT_ATOMS: atom_id res chain seq x y z
N GLU A 1 30.87 4.23 4.31
CA GLU A 1 30.44 3.99 5.71
C GLU A 1 29.78 5.22 6.35
N ASN A 2 30.35 6.44 6.23
CA ASN A 2 29.77 7.66 6.84
C ASN A 2 28.33 8.01 6.37
N GLY A 3 28.01 7.80 5.09
CA GLY A 3 26.67 8.09 4.54
C GLY A 3 25.55 7.20 5.14
N THR A 4 25.80 5.91 5.33
CA THR A 4 24.79 4.96 5.86
C THR A 4 24.44 5.28 7.31
N LEU A 5 25.43 5.54 8.16
CA LEU A 5 25.19 5.91 9.56
C LEU A 5 24.45 7.25 9.68
N SER A 6 24.76 8.19 8.79
CA SER A 6 24.04 9.47 8.71
C SER A 6 22.56 9.27 8.36
N TYR A 7 22.25 8.41 7.38
CA TYR A 7 20.86 8.10 7.03
C TYR A 7 20.12 7.35 8.13
N ARG A 8 20.75 6.40 8.83
CA ARG A 8 20.15 5.73 10.00
C ARG A 8 19.74 6.74 11.07
N SER A 9 20.64 7.68 11.40
CA SER A 9 20.39 8.74 12.38
C SER A 9 19.26 9.68 11.93
N LEU A 10 19.24 10.04 10.65
CA LEU A 10 18.22 10.89 10.06
C LEU A 10 16.83 10.23 10.08
N VAL A 11 16.74 8.97 9.65
CA VAL A 11 15.50 8.19 9.63
C VAL A 11 14.94 8.03 11.04
N TYR A 12 15.77 7.69 12.02
CA TYR A 12 15.35 7.60 13.42
C TYR A 12 14.75 8.92 13.91
N ARG A 13 15.47 10.03 13.72
CA ARG A 13 15.00 11.35 14.15
C ARG A 13 13.70 11.76 13.46
N LEU A 14 13.57 11.58 12.14
CA LEU A 14 12.36 11.98 11.41
C LEU A 14 11.13 11.15 11.80
N ASN A 15 11.31 9.84 12.02
CA ASN A 15 10.23 8.98 12.51
C ASN A 15 9.83 9.30 13.96
N PHE A 16 10.76 9.81 14.76
CA PHE A 16 10.49 10.26 16.13
C PHE A 16 9.82 11.63 16.18
N ASP A 17 10.33 12.60 15.41
CA ASP A 17 9.85 13.99 15.39
C ASP A 17 8.49 14.11 14.68
N GLN A 18 8.24 13.27 13.68
CA GLN A 18 7.00 13.22 12.88
C GLN A 18 6.51 14.62 12.45
N PRO A 19 7.34 15.44 11.78
CA PRO A 19 6.96 16.79 11.42
C PRO A 19 5.84 16.76 10.37
N VAL A 20 4.64 17.22 10.76
CA VAL A 20 3.52 17.37 9.83
C VAL A 20 3.62 18.73 9.15
N ARG A 21 4.01 18.73 7.88
CA ARG A 21 4.03 19.95 7.05
C ARG A 21 2.63 20.41 6.73
N ASN A 22 2.48 21.72 6.52
CA ASN A 22 1.22 22.40 6.20
C ASN A 22 0.10 22.31 7.25
N ALA A 23 0.34 21.73 8.44
CA ALA A 23 -0.68 21.60 9.47
C ALA A 23 -1.33 22.94 9.87
N GLY A 24 -0.54 24.02 9.96
CA GLY A 24 -1.07 25.36 10.27
C GLY A 24 -1.86 26.01 9.12
N ARG A 25 -1.65 25.59 7.87
CA ARG A 25 -2.40 26.09 6.69
C ARG A 25 -3.73 25.36 6.50
N PHE A 26 -3.80 24.13 6.98
CA PHE A 26 -4.98 23.27 6.91
C PHE A 26 -5.33 22.81 8.32
N PRO A 27 -5.82 23.73 9.17
CA PRO A 27 -6.15 23.38 10.54
C PRO A 27 -7.26 22.33 10.56
N ALA A 28 -7.13 21.38 11.49
CA ALA A 28 -8.20 20.45 11.82
C ALA A 28 -9.50 21.23 12.09
N ARG A 29 -10.59 20.87 11.42
CA ARG A 29 -11.86 21.63 11.46
C ARG A 29 -12.49 21.69 12.85
N SER A 30 -12.05 20.83 13.78
CA SER A 30 -12.30 20.94 15.23
C SER A 30 -11.34 20.02 16.00
N ALA A 31 -11.29 20.17 17.34
CA ALA A 31 -10.55 19.24 18.22
C ALA A 31 -11.04 17.77 18.11
N ALA A 32 -12.25 17.55 17.56
CA ALA A 32 -12.84 16.24 17.29
C ALA A 32 -12.79 15.84 15.79
N ALA A 33 -12.25 16.71 14.92
CA ALA A 33 -12.13 16.47 13.49
C ALA A 33 -10.64 16.45 13.09
N ALA A 34 -9.96 15.37 13.48
CA ALA A 34 -8.78 14.89 12.77
C ALA A 34 -9.14 14.66 11.28
N ALA A 35 -8.13 14.51 10.41
CA ALA A 35 -8.37 14.25 8.99
C ALA A 35 -9.42 13.13 8.80
N ASP A 36 -10.50 13.42 8.04
CA ASP A 36 -11.60 12.47 7.80
C ASP A 36 -11.09 11.15 7.17
N VAL A 37 -10.03 11.27 6.38
CA VAL A 37 -9.34 10.18 5.66
C VAL A 37 -7.84 10.41 5.76
N VAL A 38 -7.09 9.35 6.04
CA VAL A 38 -5.62 9.36 5.92
C VAL A 38 -5.22 8.60 4.67
N LEU A 39 -4.33 9.17 3.88
CA LEU A 39 -3.73 8.51 2.72
C LEU A 39 -2.34 8.01 3.11
N VAL A 40 -2.01 6.75 2.85
CA VAL A 40 -0.68 6.18 3.09
C VAL A 40 -0.13 5.68 1.77
N VAL A 41 0.91 6.33 1.27
CA VAL A 41 1.58 5.96 0.01
C VAL A 41 2.87 5.21 0.33
N GLN A 42 3.01 3.99 -0.18
CA GLN A 42 4.31 3.31 -0.22
C GLN A 42 5.15 3.87 -1.37
N VAL A 43 6.31 4.44 -1.04
CA VAL A 43 7.23 5.11 -1.97
C VAL A 43 8.56 4.37 -1.99
N HIS A 44 9.08 4.08 -3.19
CA HIS A 44 10.37 3.43 -3.40
C HIS A 44 11.34 4.38 -4.12
N ASP A 45 11.48 4.29 -5.46
CA ASP A 45 12.48 5.02 -6.22
C ASP A 45 11.94 5.66 -7.52
N ARG A 46 10.63 5.58 -7.79
CA ARG A 46 10.04 6.05 -9.06
C ARG A 46 9.47 7.47 -8.94
N ALA A 47 10.35 8.46 -8.91
CA ALA A 47 9.99 9.87 -8.76
C ALA A 47 9.00 10.38 -9.83
N GLU A 48 9.08 9.90 -11.08
CA GLU A 48 8.12 10.27 -12.14
C GLU A 48 6.70 9.81 -11.82
N HIS A 49 6.53 8.61 -11.28
CA HIS A 49 5.24 8.08 -10.87
C HIS A 49 4.70 8.83 -9.66
N LEU A 50 5.53 9.04 -8.63
CA LEU A 50 5.14 9.84 -7.47
C LEU A 50 4.68 11.25 -7.87
N ARG A 51 5.34 11.89 -8.84
CA ARG A 51 4.94 13.19 -9.37
C ARG A 51 3.52 13.14 -9.95
N LEU A 52 3.19 12.13 -10.74
CA LEU A 52 1.84 11.94 -11.31
C LEU A 52 0.79 11.72 -10.22
N LEU A 53 1.10 10.92 -9.20
CA LEU A 53 0.21 10.72 -8.04
C LEU A 53 -0.07 12.05 -7.34
N LEU A 54 0.98 12.81 -7.01
CA LEU A 54 0.85 14.11 -6.32
C LEU A 54 0.10 15.15 -7.17
N GLU A 55 0.28 15.13 -8.50
CA GLU A 55 -0.49 15.97 -9.42
C GLU A 55 -1.97 15.59 -9.48
N SER A 56 -2.29 14.28 -9.46
CA SER A 56 -3.68 13.81 -9.38
C SER A 56 -4.34 14.22 -8.06
N LEU A 57 -3.61 14.13 -6.95
CA LEU A 57 -4.06 14.58 -5.62
C LEU A 57 -4.30 16.09 -5.60
N ARG A 58 -3.41 16.90 -6.18
CA ARG A 58 -3.58 18.36 -6.28
C ARG A 58 -4.89 18.76 -6.97
N ARG A 59 -5.33 17.97 -7.96
CA ARG A 59 -6.57 18.21 -8.72
C ARG A 59 -7.82 17.67 -8.03
N ALA A 60 -7.68 16.83 -7.02
CA ALA A 60 -8.82 16.17 -6.39
C ALA A 60 -9.51 17.09 -5.37
N ALA A 61 -10.83 17.18 -5.47
CA ALA A 61 -11.61 18.04 -4.59
C ALA A 61 -11.70 17.45 -3.16
N GLY A 62 -11.49 18.29 -2.16
CA GLY A 62 -11.58 17.91 -0.75
C GLY A 62 -10.28 17.35 -0.16
N VAL A 63 -9.20 17.26 -0.96
CA VAL A 63 -7.88 16.77 -0.51
C VAL A 63 -7.28 17.63 0.60
N GLU A 64 -7.68 18.89 0.73
CA GLU A 64 -7.25 19.76 1.82
C GLU A 64 -7.67 19.25 3.21
N ASN A 65 -8.61 18.29 3.27
CA ASN A 65 -9.10 17.66 4.49
C ASN A 65 -8.43 16.30 4.80
N VAL A 66 -7.46 15.84 4.00
CA VAL A 66 -6.75 14.57 4.24
C VAL A 66 -5.40 14.80 4.90
N LEU A 67 -4.92 13.81 5.65
CA LEU A 67 -3.49 13.71 5.97
C LEU A 67 -2.82 12.78 4.96
N LEU A 68 -1.83 13.29 4.24
CA LEU A 68 -0.99 12.48 3.34
C LEU A 68 0.26 11.99 4.08
N VAL A 69 0.35 10.68 4.28
CA VAL A 69 1.53 10.00 4.80
C VAL A 69 2.30 9.37 3.63
N LEU A 70 3.51 9.83 3.40
CA LEU A 70 4.44 9.23 2.44
C LEU A 70 5.42 8.33 3.20
N SER A 71 5.34 7.02 2.97
CA SER A 71 6.18 6.00 3.60
C SER A 71 7.29 5.59 2.64
N HIS A 72 8.54 5.91 2.97
CA HIS A 72 9.71 5.73 2.11
C HIS A 72 10.58 4.58 2.60
N ASP A 73 11.06 3.70 1.72
CA ASP A 73 12.18 2.79 2.03
C ASP A 73 13.52 3.26 1.44
N LEU A 74 13.52 4.42 0.79
CA LEU A 74 14.69 5.06 0.22
C LEU A 74 14.71 6.55 0.55
N TRP A 75 15.84 7.03 1.08
CA TRP A 75 16.14 8.46 1.10
C TRP A 75 16.68 8.88 -0.27
N ALA A 76 15.90 9.67 -1.00
CA ALA A 76 16.33 10.27 -2.26
C ALA A 76 15.94 11.75 -2.31
N GLU A 77 16.85 12.60 -2.78
CA GLU A 77 16.65 14.04 -2.79
C GLU A 77 15.45 14.45 -3.66
N GLU A 78 15.29 13.84 -4.84
CA GLU A 78 14.16 14.14 -5.72
C GLU A 78 12.81 13.81 -5.09
N LEU A 79 12.68 12.64 -4.46
CA LEU A 79 11.45 12.23 -3.75
C LEU A 79 11.12 13.20 -2.61
N ASN A 80 12.13 13.60 -1.84
CA ASN A 80 11.98 14.57 -0.75
C ASN A 80 11.58 15.96 -1.26
N ARG A 81 12.14 16.41 -2.39
CA ARG A 81 11.72 17.66 -3.05
C ARG A 81 10.27 17.60 -3.54
N LEU A 82 9.83 16.47 -4.09
CA LEU A 82 8.43 16.28 -4.49
C LEU A 82 7.49 16.39 -3.29
N ALA A 83 7.82 15.69 -2.20
CA ALA A 83 7.06 15.73 -0.96
C ALA A 83 7.02 17.15 -0.35
N ALA A 84 8.12 17.90 -0.41
CA ALA A 84 8.22 19.26 0.12
C ALA A 84 7.42 20.30 -0.69
N ARG A 85 7.13 20.03 -1.97
CA ARG A 85 6.34 20.91 -2.85
C ARG A 85 4.83 20.72 -2.71
N VAL A 86 4.39 19.75 -1.93
CA VAL A 86 2.97 19.59 -1.62
C VAL A 86 2.53 20.76 -0.74
N ASP A 87 1.61 21.55 -1.25
CA ASP A 87 1.11 22.79 -0.63
C ASP A 87 -0.43 22.81 -0.51
N PHE A 88 -1.08 21.67 -0.80
CA PHE A 88 -2.53 21.52 -0.90
C PHE A 88 -3.15 20.64 0.22
N CYS A 89 -2.34 20.00 1.05
CA CYS A 89 -2.80 19.24 2.23
C CYS A 89 -1.68 19.07 3.28
N PRO A 90 -2.02 18.68 4.52
CA PRO A 90 -1.06 18.19 5.51
C PRO A 90 -0.25 16.99 5.01
N VAL A 91 1.08 17.02 5.22
CA VAL A 91 1.98 15.94 4.80
C VAL A 91 2.89 15.48 5.92
N LEU A 92 2.95 14.17 6.13
CA LEU A 92 3.92 13.50 6.98
C LEU A 92 4.79 12.58 6.10
N GLN A 93 6.11 12.63 6.28
CA GLN A 93 7.01 11.62 5.72
C GLN A 93 7.46 10.69 6.85
N VAL A 94 7.38 9.38 6.60
CA VAL A 94 7.91 8.33 7.47
C VAL A 94 8.86 7.45 6.65
N PHE A 95 9.82 6.83 7.31
CA PHE A 95 10.91 6.12 6.64
C PHE A 95 11.06 4.72 7.21
N PHE A 96 10.94 3.69 6.37
CA PHE A 96 11.13 2.30 6.75
C PHE A 96 12.57 2.10 7.28
N PRO A 97 12.75 1.80 8.58
CA PRO A 97 14.05 1.88 9.23
C PRO A 97 14.92 0.64 9.01
N PHE A 98 14.46 -0.34 8.21
CA PHE A 98 15.17 -1.57 7.89
C PHE A 98 15.31 -1.77 6.37
N SER A 99 15.46 -0.68 5.62
CA SER A 99 15.65 -0.76 4.17
C SER A 99 17.07 -1.19 3.78
N ILE A 100 17.22 -1.69 2.56
CA ILE A 100 18.51 -2.08 1.97
C ILE A 100 19.48 -0.89 1.93
N GLN A 101 18.97 0.34 1.72
CA GLN A 101 19.82 1.54 1.75
C GLN A 101 20.49 1.75 3.12
N LEU A 102 19.77 1.41 4.20
CA LEU A 102 20.27 1.53 5.57
C LEU A 102 21.14 0.35 5.98
N TYR A 103 20.98 -0.83 5.37
CA TYR A 103 21.72 -2.05 5.69
C TYR A 103 22.26 -2.72 4.42
N PRO A 104 23.16 -2.09 3.64
CA PRO A 104 23.50 -2.59 2.31
C PRO A 104 24.34 -3.87 2.30
N ARG A 105 25.03 -4.20 3.40
CA ARG A 105 26.03 -5.29 3.51
C ARG A 105 25.78 -6.25 4.67
N GLU A 106 24.60 -6.18 5.25
CA GLU A 106 24.15 -7.01 6.36
C GLU A 106 22.64 -7.19 6.22
N PHE A 107 22.07 -8.22 6.83
CA PHE A 107 20.61 -8.40 6.82
C PHE A 107 19.92 -7.15 7.43
N PRO A 108 18.84 -6.61 6.82
CA PRO A 108 18.05 -7.17 5.71
C PRO A 108 18.50 -6.79 4.29
N GLY A 109 19.64 -6.12 4.08
CA GLY A 109 20.24 -6.07 2.76
C GLY A 109 20.92 -7.39 2.39
N HIS A 110 21.99 -7.32 1.61
CA HIS A 110 22.73 -8.49 1.16
C HIS A 110 23.94 -8.72 2.07
N ASP A 111 23.91 -9.78 2.89
CA ASP A 111 25.10 -10.21 3.64
C ASP A 111 26.02 -10.98 2.67
N PRO A 112 27.34 -10.70 2.63
CA PRO A 112 28.27 -11.43 1.78
C PRO A 112 28.31 -12.96 2.01
N ARG A 113 27.76 -13.45 3.13
CA ARG A 113 27.68 -14.86 3.49
C ARG A 113 26.33 -15.50 3.16
N ASP A 114 25.39 -14.73 2.59
CA ASP A 114 24.12 -15.26 2.08
C ASP A 114 24.38 -16.30 0.97
N CYS A 115 23.56 -17.34 0.93
CA CYS A 115 23.60 -18.31 -0.16
C CYS A 115 23.19 -17.64 -1.48
N PRO A 116 23.92 -17.90 -2.59
CA PRO A 116 23.45 -17.51 -3.92
C PRO A 116 22.04 -18.04 -4.20
N ARG A 117 21.17 -17.20 -4.76
CA ARG A 117 19.75 -17.51 -5.01
C ARG A 117 19.52 -18.92 -5.58
N ASP A 118 20.28 -19.28 -6.60
CA ASP A 118 20.06 -20.49 -7.42
C ASP A 118 20.96 -21.67 -7.04
N VAL A 119 21.75 -21.56 -5.95
CA VAL A 119 22.57 -22.69 -5.53
C VAL A 119 21.67 -23.81 -4.99
N GLY A 120 21.90 -25.06 -5.41
CA GLY A 120 21.11 -26.19 -4.88
C GLY A 120 21.36 -26.41 -3.38
N LYS A 121 20.35 -26.84 -2.62
CA LYS A 121 20.42 -27.02 -1.15
C LYS A 121 21.63 -27.81 -0.67
N ALA A 122 21.94 -28.94 -1.30
CA ALA A 122 23.11 -29.75 -0.93
C ALA A 122 24.44 -28.99 -1.13
N ALA A 123 24.54 -28.14 -2.16
CA ALA A 123 25.72 -27.32 -2.40
C ALA A 123 25.79 -26.14 -1.42
N ALA A 124 24.66 -25.51 -1.10
CA ALA A 124 24.56 -24.47 -0.08
C ALA A 124 25.03 -24.95 1.30
N LEU A 125 24.59 -26.16 1.71
CA LEU A 125 25.01 -26.78 2.97
C LEU A 125 26.51 -27.07 3.00
N ARG A 126 27.10 -27.50 1.87
CA ARG A 126 28.56 -27.69 1.76
C ARG A 126 29.33 -26.36 1.78
N LEU A 127 28.76 -25.31 1.19
CA LEU A 127 29.34 -23.97 1.20
C LEU A 127 29.31 -23.36 2.61
N GLY A 128 28.36 -23.78 3.47
CA GLY A 128 28.20 -23.23 4.82
C GLY A 128 27.69 -21.79 4.82
N CYS A 129 26.96 -21.38 3.78
CA CYS A 129 26.33 -20.06 3.72
C CYS A 129 25.18 -19.96 4.74
N ILE A 130 24.94 -18.75 5.26
CA ILE A 130 24.23 -18.57 6.55
C ILE A 130 22.74 -18.95 6.54
N ASN A 131 22.11 -18.99 5.37
CA ASN A 131 20.71 -19.35 5.20
C ASN A 131 20.50 -20.67 4.44
N ALA A 132 21.53 -21.54 4.35
CA ALA A 132 21.50 -22.80 3.59
C ALA A 132 20.37 -23.77 4.00
N GLU A 133 19.92 -23.72 5.25
CA GLU A 133 18.83 -24.57 5.73
C GLU A 133 17.43 -24.08 5.33
N TYR A 134 17.32 -22.81 4.91
CA TYR A 134 16.06 -22.08 4.76
C TYR A 134 15.83 -21.53 3.33
N PRO A 135 15.86 -22.38 2.28
CA PRO A 135 15.35 -21.96 0.97
C PRO A 135 13.83 -21.81 1.00
N ASP A 136 13.29 -21.13 -0.01
CA ASP A 136 11.85 -21.09 -0.26
C ASP A 136 11.29 -22.45 -0.74
N SER A 137 9.97 -22.52 -0.93
CA SER A 137 9.25 -23.73 -1.37
C SER A 137 9.69 -24.24 -2.75
N PHE A 138 10.46 -23.45 -3.50
CA PHE A 138 10.99 -23.77 -4.83
C PHE A 138 12.50 -24.05 -4.81
N GLY A 139 13.13 -24.05 -3.63
CA GLY A 139 14.55 -24.33 -3.48
C GLY A 139 15.47 -23.14 -3.76
N HIS A 140 14.94 -21.91 -3.85
CA HIS A 140 15.72 -20.70 -4.03
C HIS A 140 16.02 -20.01 -2.70
N TYR A 141 17.15 -19.30 -2.63
CA TYR A 141 17.50 -18.45 -1.49
C TYR A 141 17.08 -17.01 -1.70
N ARG A 142 16.95 -16.31 -0.57
CA ARG A 142 16.54 -14.91 -0.47
C ARG A 142 17.33 -13.97 -1.37
N GLU A 143 16.62 -13.06 -2.04
CA GLU A 143 17.17 -11.84 -2.61
C GLU A 143 16.59 -10.61 -1.90
N ALA A 144 17.45 -9.80 -1.27
CA ALA A 144 17.04 -8.68 -0.42
C ALA A 144 16.02 -7.73 -1.08
N ARG A 145 16.24 -7.41 -2.36
CA ARG A 145 15.37 -6.51 -3.14
C ARG A 145 13.93 -7.00 -3.27
N PHE A 146 13.70 -8.31 -3.34
CA PHE A 146 12.36 -8.88 -3.45
C PHE A 146 11.67 -8.93 -2.08
N SER A 147 12.44 -9.08 -0.99
CA SER A 147 11.88 -9.07 0.36
C SER A 147 11.47 -7.66 0.84
N GLN A 148 12.11 -6.60 0.36
CA GLN A 148 11.90 -5.25 0.91
C GLN A 148 10.44 -4.77 0.83
N THR A 149 9.74 -5.03 -0.28
CA THR A 149 8.38 -4.53 -0.48
C THR A 149 7.40 -5.06 0.55
N LYS A 150 7.45 -6.37 0.87
CA LYS A 150 6.58 -7.00 1.89
C LYS A 150 6.95 -6.54 3.30
N HIS A 151 8.24 -6.38 3.59
CA HIS A 151 8.71 -5.78 4.84
C HIS A 151 8.18 -4.37 5.05
N HIS A 152 8.39 -3.50 4.06
CA HIS A 152 7.94 -2.12 4.09
C HIS A 152 6.41 -2.06 4.25
N TRP A 153 5.68 -2.94 3.56
CA TRP A 153 4.21 -2.95 3.64
C TRP A 153 3.69 -3.29 5.04
N TRP A 154 4.24 -4.34 5.68
CA TRP A 154 3.82 -4.74 7.03
C TRP A 154 4.27 -3.74 8.09
N TRP A 155 5.50 -3.24 7.98
CA TRP A 155 6.02 -2.21 8.89
C TRP A 155 5.17 -0.94 8.82
N LYS A 156 4.88 -0.41 7.62
CA LYS A 156 4.14 0.86 7.50
C LYS A 156 2.70 0.71 7.98
N LEU A 157 2.10 -0.46 7.79
CA LEU A 157 0.77 -0.77 8.32
C LEU A 157 0.75 -0.57 9.84
N HIS A 158 1.67 -1.23 10.56
CA HIS A 158 1.77 -1.10 12.01
C HIS A 158 2.17 0.34 12.43
N PHE A 159 3.16 0.93 11.78
CA PHE A 159 3.68 2.25 12.13
C PHE A 159 2.61 3.33 12.05
N VAL A 160 1.81 3.33 10.98
CA VAL A 160 0.73 4.31 10.79
C VAL A 160 -0.35 4.17 11.87
N TRP A 161 -0.79 2.96 12.18
CA TRP A 161 -1.89 2.74 13.13
C TRP A 161 -1.52 2.91 14.60
N GLU A 162 -0.25 2.68 14.96
CA GLU A 162 0.20 2.62 16.36
C GLU A 162 1.25 3.67 16.74
N ARG A 163 2.05 4.15 15.77
CA ARG A 163 3.23 4.99 16.04
C ARG A 163 3.07 6.43 15.58
N VAL A 164 2.24 6.69 14.57
CA VAL A 164 1.97 8.06 14.12
C VAL A 164 1.08 8.79 15.12
N ARG A 165 1.63 9.82 15.78
CA ARG A 165 0.94 10.57 16.85
C ARG A 165 -0.35 11.22 16.37
N ALA A 166 -0.36 11.74 15.14
CA ALA A 166 -1.53 12.37 14.55
C ALA A 166 -2.71 11.40 14.33
N LEU A 167 -2.47 10.08 14.38
CA LEU A 167 -3.47 9.05 14.13
C LEU A 167 -3.93 8.31 15.39
N ARG A 168 -3.45 8.70 16.58
CA ARG A 168 -3.74 7.97 17.84
C ARG A 168 -5.24 7.79 18.07
N GLU A 169 -6.01 8.86 17.88
CA GLU A 169 -7.47 8.88 18.04
C GLU A 169 -8.22 8.81 16.69
N HIS A 170 -7.53 8.48 15.60
CA HIS A 170 -8.17 8.39 14.28
C HIS A 170 -9.14 7.20 14.24
N THR A 171 -10.40 7.50 13.90
CA THR A 171 -11.50 6.53 13.77
C THR A 171 -11.96 6.35 12.31
N GLY A 172 -11.54 7.24 11.41
CA GLY A 172 -11.89 7.18 10.00
C GLY A 172 -11.12 6.10 9.23
N PRO A 173 -11.39 5.95 7.92
CA PRO A 173 -10.63 5.06 7.06
C PRO A 173 -9.19 5.54 6.87
N VAL A 174 -8.28 4.59 6.70
CA VAL A 174 -6.94 4.79 6.14
C VAL A 174 -6.89 4.13 4.77
N LEU A 175 -6.57 4.91 3.73
CA LEU A 175 -6.46 4.46 2.34
C LEU A 175 -4.99 4.18 2.01
N PHE A 176 -4.67 2.93 1.66
CA PHE A 176 -3.34 2.48 1.29
C PHE A 176 -3.14 2.53 -0.23
N LEU A 177 -2.06 3.18 -0.65
CA LEU A 177 -1.70 3.48 -2.04
C LEU A 177 -0.21 3.14 -2.29
N GLU A 178 0.16 3.10 -3.57
CA GLU A 178 1.53 3.00 -4.06
C GLU A 178 1.86 4.22 -4.92
N GLU A 179 3.15 4.51 -5.11
CA GLU A 179 3.64 5.70 -5.80
C GLU A 179 3.21 5.83 -7.27
N ASP A 180 2.81 4.74 -7.91
CA ASP A 180 2.35 4.67 -9.31
C ASP A 180 0.84 4.57 -9.46
N HIS A 181 0.09 4.83 -8.39
CA HIS A 181 -1.33 5.11 -8.51
C HIS A 181 -1.59 6.53 -9.02
N TYR A 182 -2.76 6.71 -9.63
CA TYR A 182 -3.34 7.99 -10.03
C TYR A 182 -4.78 8.03 -9.53
N LEU A 183 -5.20 9.11 -8.88
CA LEU A 183 -6.55 9.23 -8.32
C LEU A 183 -7.47 10.10 -9.19
N ALA A 184 -8.72 9.67 -9.35
CA ALA A 184 -9.77 10.47 -10.00
C ALA A 184 -10.07 11.73 -9.18
N PRO A 185 -10.50 12.84 -9.79
CA PRO A 185 -10.70 14.10 -9.06
C PRO A 185 -11.85 14.04 -8.03
N ASP A 186 -12.75 13.06 -8.13
CA ASP A 186 -13.84 12.81 -7.18
C ASP A 186 -13.56 11.69 -6.16
N PHE A 187 -12.31 11.17 -6.09
CA PHE A 187 -12.01 9.98 -5.27
C PHE A 187 -12.39 10.17 -3.79
N TYR A 188 -12.11 11.35 -3.22
CA TYR A 188 -12.38 11.66 -1.83
C TYR A 188 -13.89 11.73 -1.56
N HIS A 189 -14.62 12.41 -2.43
CA HIS A 189 -16.09 12.49 -2.39
C HIS A 189 -16.73 11.10 -2.45
N VAL A 190 -16.28 10.27 -3.40
CA VAL A 190 -16.78 8.90 -3.56
C VAL A 190 -16.40 8.04 -2.38
N LEU A 191 -15.16 8.10 -1.87
CA LEU A 191 -14.73 7.33 -0.70
C LEU A 191 -15.61 7.61 0.52
N LYS A 192 -15.93 8.88 0.80
CA LYS A 192 -16.83 9.23 1.91
C LYS A 192 -18.22 8.62 1.74
N LYS A 193 -18.77 8.66 0.53
CA LYS A 193 -20.07 8.04 0.23
C LYS A 193 -20.03 6.52 0.33
N LEU A 194 -18.95 5.89 -0.14
CA LEU A 194 -18.74 4.45 -0.03
C LEU A 194 -18.59 4.03 1.44
N TRP A 195 -17.91 4.82 2.27
CA TRP A 195 -17.74 4.55 3.70
C TRP A 195 -19.10 4.57 4.43
N ALA A 196 -19.91 5.62 4.20
CA ALA A 196 -21.26 5.69 4.75
C ALA A 196 -22.20 4.60 4.18
N LEU A 197 -22.06 4.25 2.89
CA LEU A 197 -22.80 3.16 2.27
C LEU A 197 -22.42 1.80 2.88
N ARG A 198 -21.14 1.57 3.18
CA ARG A 198 -20.64 0.36 3.87
C ARG A 198 -21.35 0.16 5.20
N GLU A 199 -21.39 1.20 6.02
CA GLU A 199 -22.01 1.16 7.35
C GLU A 199 -23.51 0.83 7.28
N ARG A 200 -24.21 1.31 6.24
CA ARG A 200 -25.65 1.08 6.06
C ARG A 200 -25.99 -0.25 5.40
N GLU A 201 -25.26 -0.64 4.36
CA GLU A 201 -25.67 -1.72 3.43
C GLU A 201 -24.72 -2.91 3.35
N CYS A 202 -23.53 -2.80 3.96
CA CYS A 202 -22.55 -3.88 4.09
C CYS A 202 -21.75 -3.78 5.40
N PRO A 203 -22.39 -3.86 6.58
CA PRO A 203 -21.67 -3.82 7.86
C PRO A 203 -20.64 -4.96 7.98
N GLU A 204 -20.77 -6.01 7.16
CA GLU A 204 -19.83 -7.11 7.08
C GLU A 204 -18.69 -6.93 6.07
N CYS A 205 -18.63 -5.82 5.32
CA CYS A 205 -17.52 -5.49 4.43
C CYS A 205 -16.36 -4.89 5.23
N GLN A 206 -15.16 -5.48 5.13
CA GLN A 206 -13.96 -5.01 5.81
C GLN A 206 -13.22 -3.93 5.00
N ILE A 207 -13.30 -4.03 3.67
CA ILE A 207 -12.49 -3.25 2.74
C ILE A 207 -13.39 -2.43 1.80
N ILE A 208 -12.94 -1.23 1.47
CA ILE A 208 -13.37 -0.50 0.27
C ILE A 208 -12.17 -0.45 -0.67
N SER A 209 -12.36 -0.87 -1.92
CA SER A 209 -11.37 -0.64 -2.97
C SER A 209 -11.83 0.53 -3.82
N LEU A 210 -10.93 1.45 -4.19
CA LEU A 210 -11.28 2.53 -5.10
C LEU A 210 -11.39 2.08 -6.56
N GLY A 211 -11.00 0.86 -6.91
CA GLY A 211 -11.12 0.36 -8.26
C GLY A 211 -10.63 -1.08 -8.44
N THR A 212 -10.60 -1.52 -9.69
CA THR A 212 -9.93 -2.75 -10.11
C THR A 212 -9.07 -2.49 -11.35
N TYR A 213 -8.18 -3.41 -11.71
CA TYR A 213 -7.37 -3.32 -12.93
C TYR A 213 -8.17 -3.54 -14.22
N SER A 214 -9.48 -3.81 -14.12
CA SER A 214 -10.30 -4.05 -15.31
C SER A 214 -10.37 -2.77 -16.17
N PRO A 215 -10.05 -2.84 -17.47
CA PRO A 215 -10.18 -1.70 -18.35
C PRO A 215 -11.60 -1.15 -18.31
N VAL A 216 -11.74 0.18 -18.20
CA VAL A 216 -13.05 0.81 -18.26
C VAL A 216 -13.60 0.64 -19.68
N ARG A 217 -14.58 -0.26 -19.84
CA ARG A 217 -15.29 -0.46 -21.11
C ARG A 217 -16.51 0.43 -21.16
N GLY A 218 -16.69 1.16 -22.27
CA GLY A 218 -17.81 2.07 -22.47
C GLY A 218 -17.72 3.38 -21.66
N GLY A 219 -18.75 4.21 -21.75
CA GLY A 219 -18.86 5.45 -20.99
C GLY A 219 -19.26 5.24 -19.53
N PHE A 220 -19.21 6.31 -18.74
CA PHE A 220 -19.52 6.28 -17.30
C PHE A 220 -21.03 6.36 -16.99
N ALA A 221 -21.86 6.68 -18.01
CA ALA A 221 -23.30 6.83 -17.90
C ALA A 221 -23.96 5.59 -17.25
N GLY A 222 -24.76 5.82 -16.21
CA GLY A 222 -25.49 4.77 -15.47
C GLY A 222 -24.63 3.86 -14.59
N ARG A 223 -23.31 4.11 -14.51
CA ARG A 223 -22.34 3.28 -13.77
C ARG A 223 -21.51 4.04 -12.76
N ALA A 224 -21.32 5.35 -12.94
CA ALA A 224 -20.43 6.14 -12.08
C ALA A 224 -20.90 6.25 -10.62
N ASP A 225 -22.20 6.07 -10.37
CA ASP A 225 -22.87 6.05 -9.07
C ASP A 225 -23.08 4.62 -8.51
N LYS A 226 -22.55 3.60 -9.21
CA LYS A 226 -22.76 2.19 -8.90
C LYS A 226 -21.57 1.54 -8.22
N VAL A 227 -21.89 0.59 -7.33
CA VAL A 227 -20.94 -0.13 -6.49
C VAL A 227 -21.27 -1.62 -6.54
N GLU A 228 -20.23 -2.43 -6.63
CA GLU A 228 -20.32 -3.88 -6.54
C GLU A 228 -19.83 -4.36 -5.18
N MET A 229 -20.48 -5.40 -4.66
CA MET A 229 -20.05 -6.12 -3.47
C MET A 229 -19.50 -7.48 -3.86
N LYS A 230 -18.25 -7.75 -3.48
CA LYS A 230 -17.49 -8.95 -3.89
C LYS A 230 -16.70 -9.54 -2.73
N THR A 231 -16.24 -10.79 -2.89
CA THR A 231 -15.11 -11.31 -2.11
C THR A 231 -13.84 -10.56 -2.54
N TRP A 232 -13.05 -10.10 -1.57
CA TRP A 232 -11.78 -9.44 -1.85
C TRP A 232 -10.78 -10.42 -2.47
N LYS A 233 -10.03 -9.95 -3.47
CA LYS A 233 -9.07 -10.74 -4.23
C LYS A 233 -7.87 -9.86 -4.56
N SER A 234 -6.66 -10.35 -4.26
CA SER A 234 -5.41 -9.60 -4.39
C SER A 234 -5.25 -8.98 -5.77
N THR A 235 -5.38 -9.80 -6.82
CA THR A 235 -5.21 -9.40 -8.24
C THR A 235 -6.23 -8.39 -8.76
N GLU A 236 -7.26 -8.06 -7.99
CA GLU A 236 -8.34 -7.17 -8.43
C GLU A 236 -8.51 -5.96 -7.50
N HIS A 237 -8.23 -6.11 -6.21
CA HIS A 237 -8.66 -5.16 -5.17
C HIS A 237 -7.53 -4.69 -4.24
N ASN A 238 -6.27 -4.90 -4.62
CA ASN A 238 -5.10 -4.39 -3.88
C ASN A 238 -4.85 -2.88 -4.12
N MET A 239 -5.50 -2.26 -5.12
CA MET A 239 -5.36 -0.84 -5.45
C MET A 239 -6.31 0.04 -4.63
N GLY A 240 -5.75 0.90 -3.76
CA GLY A 240 -6.56 1.86 -3.03
C GLY A 240 -7.48 1.18 -2.02
N MET A 241 -6.89 0.33 -1.17
CA MET A 241 -7.61 -0.33 -0.10
C MET A 241 -7.82 0.63 1.07
N ALA A 242 -9.06 0.94 1.38
CA ALA A 242 -9.46 1.68 2.57
C ALA A 242 -10.08 0.75 3.61
N PHE A 243 -9.60 0.85 4.84
CA PHE A 243 -10.17 0.12 5.98
C PHE A 243 -9.92 0.85 7.31
N GLY A 244 -10.66 0.44 8.33
CA GLY A 244 -10.64 1.01 9.67
C GLY A 244 -9.74 0.26 10.65
N ARG A 245 -9.70 0.77 11.89
CA ARG A 245 -8.88 0.21 12.98
C ARG A 245 -9.27 -1.23 13.32
N ASP A 246 -10.55 -1.57 13.22
CA ASP A 246 -11.09 -2.91 13.44
C ASP A 246 -10.49 -3.95 12.47
N THR A 247 -10.46 -3.63 11.16
CA THR A 247 -9.83 -4.50 10.16
C THR A 247 -8.32 -4.61 10.41
N TYR A 248 -7.65 -3.51 10.74
CA TYR A 248 -6.23 -3.53 11.09
C TYR A 248 -5.94 -4.42 12.31
N GLN A 249 -6.75 -4.35 13.37
CA GLN A 249 -6.57 -5.19 14.56
C GLN A 249 -6.65 -6.68 14.22
N LYS A 250 -7.56 -7.08 13.33
CA LYS A 250 -7.64 -8.46 12.84
C LYS A 250 -6.45 -8.86 11.97
N LEU A 251 -5.90 -7.94 11.19
CA LEU A 251 -4.66 -8.19 10.46
C LEU A 251 -3.47 -8.41 11.39
N ILE A 252 -3.26 -7.54 12.38
CA ILE A 252 -2.08 -7.63 13.24
C ILE A 252 -2.13 -8.87 14.16
N GLU A 253 -3.32 -9.39 14.49
CA GLU A 253 -3.50 -10.71 15.12
C GLU A 253 -2.92 -11.85 14.26
N CYS A 254 -2.90 -11.69 12.93
CA CYS A 254 -2.34 -12.64 11.96
C CYS A 254 -0.87 -12.39 11.59
N THR A 255 -0.11 -11.65 12.42
CA THR A 255 1.31 -11.31 12.15
C THR A 255 2.16 -12.54 11.84
N ASP A 256 2.06 -13.60 12.64
CA ASP A 256 2.89 -14.80 12.42
C ASP A 256 2.57 -15.44 11.07
N ALA A 257 1.27 -15.62 10.75
CA ALA A 257 0.84 -16.16 9.47
C ALA A 257 1.30 -15.29 8.28
N PHE A 258 1.22 -13.96 8.39
CA PHE A 258 1.70 -13.04 7.35
C PHE A 258 3.21 -13.19 7.13
N CYS A 259 3.96 -13.17 8.24
CA CYS A 259 5.40 -13.11 8.24
C CYS A 259 6.08 -14.44 7.93
N THR A 260 5.39 -15.58 8.04
CA THR A 260 5.97 -16.90 7.71
C THR A 260 5.39 -17.54 6.45
N TYR A 261 4.32 -16.98 5.87
CA TYR A 261 3.81 -17.47 4.60
C TYR A 261 4.81 -17.17 3.49
N ASP A 262 5.24 -18.24 2.80
CA ASP A 262 6.29 -18.20 1.78
C ASP A 262 5.79 -17.61 0.45
N ASP A 263 5.53 -16.31 0.49
CA ASP A 263 5.22 -15.46 -0.64
C ASP A 263 5.75 -14.05 -0.36
N TYR A 264 6.70 -13.58 -1.16
CA TYR A 264 7.29 -12.24 -0.99
C TYR A 264 6.33 -11.10 -1.38
N ASN A 265 5.16 -11.40 -1.93
CA ASN A 265 4.15 -10.40 -2.28
C ASN A 265 3.20 -10.19 -1.10
N TRP A 266 3.06 -8.93 -0.66
CA TRP A 266 2.21 -8.59 0.47
C TRP A 266 0.73 -8.89 0.20
N ASP A 267 0.25 -8.66 -1.01
CA ASP A 267 -1.15 -8.82 -1.41
C ASP A 267 -1.57 -10.29 -1.57
N TRP A 268 -0.72 -11.13 -2.17
CA TRP A 268 -0.92 -12.58 -2.18
C TRP A 268 -0.87 -13.17 -0.77
N THR A 269 0.00 -12.63 0.08
CA THR A 269 0.02 -12.98 1.51
C THR A 269 -1.30 -12.59 2.18
N LEU A 270 -1.84 -11.39 1.95
CA LEU A 270 -3.16 -11.00 2.46
C LEU A 270 -4.26 -11.93 1.98
N GLN A 271 -4.25 -12.33 0.70
CA GLN A 271 -5.23 -13.29 0.17
C GLN A 271 -5.15 -14.62 0.89
N HIS A 272 -3.96 -15.12 1.19
CA HIS A 272 -3.78 -16.29 2.02
C HIS A 272 -4.40 -16.09 3.42
N LEU A 273 -4.15 -14.95 4.07
CA LEU A 273 -4.73 -14.66 5.39
C LEU A 273 -6.26 -14.71 5.40
N THR A 274 -6.93 -14.27 4.33
CA THR A 274 -8.40 -14.29 4.23
C THR A 274 -9.00 -15.69 4.34
N VAL A 275 -8.20 -16.73 4.11
CA VAL A 275 -8.67 -18.13 4.11
C VAL A 275 -7.99 -18.99 5.17
N SER A 276 -6.85 -18.54 5.74
CA SER A 276 -6.05 -19.35 6.67
C SER A 276 -5.94 -18.79 8.08
N CYS A 277 -6.20 -17.50 8.31
CA CYS A 277 -5.99 -16.88 9.62
C CYS A 277 -7.12 -15.95 10.06
N LEU A 278 -7.60 -15.08 9.16
CA LEU A 278 -8.65 -14.13 9.50
C LEU A 278 -9.95 -14.86 9.87
N PRO A 279 -10.74 -14.34 10.83
CA PRO A 279 -11.95 -15.01 11.30
C PRO A 279 -13.02 -15.15 10.21
N LYS A 280 -12.97 -14.29 9.19
CA LYS A 280 -13.82 -14.32 8.00
C LYS A 280 -12.99 -13.86 6.81
N PHE A 281 -13.28 -14.43 5.64
CA PHE A 281 -12.76 -13.91 4.39
C PHE A 281 -13.26 -12.48 4.17
N TRP A 282 -12.44 -11.68 3.50
CA TRP A 282 -12.78 -10.28 3.27
C TRP A 282 -13.83 -10.10 2.20
N LYS A 283 -14.75 -9.20 2.49
CA LYS A 283 -15.70 -8.65 1.53
C LYS A 283 -15.32 -7.20 1.22
N VAL A 284 -15.49 -6.82 -0.02
CA VAL A 284 -15.09 -5.52 -0.55
C VAL A 284 -16.25 -4.82 -1.24
N LEU A 285 -16.41 -3.52 -0.98
CA LEU A 285 -17.16 -2.61 -1.83
C LEU A 285 -16.21 -1.95 -2.82
N VAL A 286 -16.57 -1.98 -4.10
CA VAL A 286 -15.75 -1.40 -5.17
C VAL A 286 -16.65 -0.68 -6.18
N PRO A 287 -16.35 0.57 -6.57
CA PRO A 287 -17.14 1.28 -7.56
C PRO A 287 -16.98 0.62 -8.94
N GLU A 288 -18.05 0.59 -9.73
CA GLU A 288 -17.98 0.06 -11.10
C GLU A 288 -17.08 0.88 -12.02
N ILE A 289 -16.99 2.18 -11.75
CA ILE A 289 -16.04 3.09 -12.37
C ILE A 289 -14.92 3.38 -11.37
N PRO A 290 -13.67 2.98 -11.66
CA PRO A 290 -12.57 3.11 -10.73
C PRO A 290 -12.23 4.59 -10.49
N ARG A 291 -11.95 4.91 -9.22
CA ARG A 291 -11.45 6.21 -8.74
C ARG A 291 -9.94 6.19 -8.50
N ILE A 292 -9.30 5.08 -8.86
CA ILE A 292 -7.86 4.87 -8.83
C ILE A 292 -7.43 4.14 -10.09
N PHE A 293 -6.27 4.50 -10.63
CA PHE A 293 -5.70 3.94 -11.83
C PHE A 293 -4.23 3.60 -11.60
N HIS A 294 -3.74 2.55 -12.25
CA HIS A 294 -2.34 2.15 -12.18
C HIS A 294 -1.57 2.75 -13.37
N THR A 295 -0.66 3.67 -13.09
CA THR A 295 0.23 4.25 -14.12
C THR A 295 1.43 3.35 -14.40
N GLY A 296 1.71 2.42 -13.47
CA GLY A 296 2.82 1.48 -13.51
C GLY A 296 2.51 0.13 -14.16
N ASP A 297 1.45 0.00 -14.98
CA ASP A 297 1.08 -1.25 -15.71
C ASP A 297 2.12 -1.67 -16.80
N CYS A 298 3.33 -1.17 -16.64
CA CYS A 298 4.55 -1.36 -17.39
C CYS A 298 5.77 -1.63 -16.48
N GLY A 299 5.56 -1.82 -15.17
CA GLY A 299 6.58 -2.07 -14.15
C GLY A 299 7.18 -3.48 -14.20
N MET A 300 7.80 -3.93 -13.09
CA MET A 300 8.74 -5.07 -12.98
C MET A 300 8.37 -6.38 -13.71
N HIS A 301 7.10 -6.59 -14.07
CA HIS A 301 6.60 -7.80 -14.74
C HIS A 301 6.16 -7.62 -16.21
N HIS A 302 6.26 -6.42 -16.80
CA HIS A 302 5.77 -6.15 -18.16
C HIS A 302 6.89 -5.80 -19.16
N LYS A 303 6.88 -6.45 -20.33
CA LYS A 303 7.92 -6.36 -21.39
C LYS A 303 7.93 -5.06 -22.21
N LYS A 304 7.02 -4.11 -22.00
CA LYS A 304 6.89 -2.90 -22.83
C LYS A 304 7.28 -1.65 -22.06
N SER A 305 8.23 -0.89 -22.60
CA SER A 305 8.53 0.47 -22.15
C SER A 305 7.28 1.34 -22.31
N CYS A 306 6.70 1.79 -21.21
CA CYS A 306 5.65 2.80 -21.24
C CYS A 306 6.18 4.08 -20.57
N ARG A 307 5.93 5.21 -21.22
CA ARG A 307 6.21 6.52 -20.63
C ARG A 307 5.07 6.85 -19.65
N PRO A 308 5.36 7.13 -18.36
CA PRO A 308 4.33 7.45 -17.38
C PRO A 308 3.39 8.58 -17.83
N SER A 309 3.94 9.60 -18.51
CA SER A 309 3.20 10.72 -19.09
C SER A 309 2.15 10.33 -20.15
N THR A 310 2.39 9.25 -20.91
CA THR A 310 1.41 8.76 -21.88
C THR A 310 0.24 8.07 -21.18
N GLN A 311 0.49 7.37 -20.08
CA GLN A 311 -0.57 6.75 -19.31
C GLN A 311 -1.41 7.79 -18.56
N SER A 312 -0.77 8.79 -17.93
CA SER A 312 -1.50 9.88 -17.29
C SER A 312 -2.37 10.63 -18.29
N ALA A 313 -1.87 10.95 -19.48
CA ALA A 313 -2.66 11.64 -20.51
C ALA A 313 -3.89 10.83 -20.97
N LYS A 314 -3.81 9.50 -21.02
CA LYS A 314 -4.96 8.63 -21.31
C LYS A 314 -5.98 8.66 -20.17
N ILE A 315 -5.52 8.62 -18.93
CA ILE A 315 -6.38 8.72 -17.75
C ILE A 315 -7.07 10.08 -17.71
N ASP A 316 -6.34 11.17 -17.95
CA ASP A 316 -6.86 12.53 -18.02
C ASP A 316 -7.94 12.65 -19.11
N SER A 317 -7.67 12.12 -20.32
CA SER A 317 -8.65 12.12 -21.42
C SER A 317 -9.93 11.33 -21.07
N LEU A 318 -9.77 10.16 -20.44
CA LEU A 318 -10.90 9.34 -19.98
C LEU A 318 -11.76 10.09 -18.95
N LEU A 319 -11.13 10.70 -17.95
CA LEU A 319 -11.83 11.42 -16.88
C LEU A 319 -12.49 12.71 -17.41
N ASN A 320 -11.79 13.47 -18.25
CA ASN A 320 -12.31 14.72 -18.82
C ASN A 320 -13.50 14.47 -19.76
N SER A 321 -13.45 13.43 -20.59
CA SER A 321 -14.58 13.06 -21.46
C SER A 321 -15.82 12.55 -20.72
N ASN A 322 -15.70 12.25 -19.42
CA ASN A 322 -16.77 11.76 -18.57
C ASN A 322 -17.01 12.66 -17.34
N GLN A 323 -16.57 13.92 -17.38
CA GLN A 323 -16.59 14.82 -16.22
C GLN A 323 -18.00 14.99 -15.64
N GLN A 324 -19.04 14.97 -16.47
CA GLN A 324 -20.45 15.08 -16.07
C GLN A 324 -20.96 13.92 -15.20
N TYR A 325 -20.22 12.80 -15.14
CA TYR A 325 -20.58 11.63 -14.33
C TYR A 325 -19.75 11.51 -13.05
N LEU A 326 -18.77 12.40 -12.85
CA LEU A 326 -18.01 12.49 -11.61
C LEU A 326 -18.84 13.20 -10.53
N PHE A 327 -18.44 13.03 -9.27
CA PHE A 327 -19.14 13.61 -8.11
C PHE A 327 -20.62 13.20 -7.99
N PRO A 328 -20.97 11.90 -8.08
CA PRO A 328 -22.36 11.47 -7.95
C PRO A 328 -22.98 11.88 -6.62
N GLU A 329 -24.23 12.35 -6.61
CA GLU A 329 -24.93 12.78 -5.40
C GLU A 329 -25.14 11.63 -4.41
N THR A 330 -25.36 10.42 -4.91
CA THR A 330 -25.54 9.20 -4.12
C THR A 330 -24.78 8.04 -4.73
N MET A 331 -24.36 7.08 -3.91
CA MET A 331 -23.82 5.80 -4.36
C MET A 331 -24.82 4.69 -4.01
N SER A 332 -25.00 3.73 -4.92
CA SER A 332 -25.93 2.60 -4.74
C SER A 332 -25.28 1.27 -5.11
N VAL A 333 -25.63 0.19 -4.39
CA VAL A 333 -25.17 -1.16 -4.73
C VAL A 333 -25.94 -1.64 -5.96
N SER A 334 -25.25 -1.81 -7.08
CA SER A 334 -25.85 -2.36 -8.31
C SER A 334 -25.86 -3.88 -8.32
N LYS A 335 -24.82 -4.50 -7.75
CA LYS A 335 -24.63 -5.95 -7.81
C LYS A 335 -23.99 -6.50 -6.54
N ARG A 336 -24.59 -7.58 -6.03
CA ARG A 336 -24.05 -8.41 -4.96
C ARG A 336 -23.65 -9.76 -5.55
N TYR A 337 -22.35 -10.02 -5.64
CA TYR A 337 -21.85 -11.30 -6.13
C TYR A 337 -22.01 -12.38 -5.06
N SER A 338 -22.13 -13.64 -5.48
CA SER A 338 -22.06 -14.77 -4.54
C SER A 338 -20.71 -14.76 -3.85
N MET A 339 -20.71 -14.68 -2.53
CA MET A 339 -19.52 -14.52 -1.70
C MET A 339 -19.14 -15.87 -1.11
N ALA A 340 -17.98 -16.37 -1.51
CA ALA A 340 -17.34 -17.54 -0.94
C ALA A 340 -15.87 -17.22 -0.61
N PRO A 341 -15.25 -17.94 0.34
CA PRO A 341 -13.81 -17.93 0.48
C PRO A 341 -13.14 -18.31 -0.83
N LEU A 342 -12.04 -17.65 -1.18
CA LEU A 342 -11.25 -18.03 -2.35
C LEU A 342 -10.47 -19.32 -2.06
N SER A 343 -10.18 -20.11 -3.09
CA SER A 343 -9.22 -21.20 -2.95
C SER A 343 -7.84 -20.62 -2.61
N PRO A 344 -7.05 -21.32 -1.75
CA PRO A 344 -5.67 -20.91 -1.48
C PRO A 344 -4.87 -20.76 -2.77
N HIS A 345 -4.11 -19.67 -2.88
CA HIS A 345 -3.19 -19.45 -4.00
C HIS A 345 -1.97 -20.35 -3.90
N VAL A 346 -1.40 -20.72 -5.05
CA VAL A 346 -0.09 -21.38 -5.11
C VAL A 346 0.97 -20.36 -4.75
N LYS A 347 1.73 -20.61 -3.69
CA LYS A 347 2.83 -19.74 -3.22
C LYS A 347 3.70 -19.25 -4.37
N ASN A 348 4.08 -17.97 -4.37
CA ASN A 348 5.08 -17.44 -5.29
C ASN A 348 6.54 -17.66 -4.81
N GLY A 349 6.75 -18.08 -3.55
CA GLY A 349 8.08 -18.30 -2.97
C GLY A 349 8.76 -17.01 -2.52
N GLY A 350 10.09 -16.99 -2.51
CA GLY A 350 10.91 -15.83 -2.18
C GLY A 350 10.86 -15.35 -0.73
N TRP A 351 10.20 -16.09 0.17
CA TRP A 351 10.02 -15.72 1.57
C TRP A 351 10.22 -16.92 2.50
N GLY A 352 11.22 -17.76 2.22
CA GLY A 352 11.59 -18.93 3.03
C GLY A 352 12.61 -18.64 4.14
N ASP A 353 13.32 -17.51 4.06
CA ASP A 353 14.40 -17.17 4.99
C ASP A 353 13.86 -16.75 6.37
N ILE A 354 14.25 -17.47 7.42
CA ILE A 354 13.78 -17.21 8.78
C ILE A 354 14.12 -15.81 9.30
N ARG A 355 15.17 -15.17 8.76
CA ARG A 355 15.53 -13.81 9.16
C ARG A 355 14.48 -12.81 8.69
N ASP A 356 13.95 -12.99 7.48
CA ASP A 356 12.81 -12.19 6.99
C ASP A 356 11.56 -12.45 7.86
N HIS A 357 11.33 -13.68 8.29
CA HIS A 357 10.19 -13.99 9.17
C HIS A 357 10.30 -13.25 10.50
N GLU A 358 11.45 -13.34 11.17
CA GLU A 358 11.66 -12.75 12.48
C GLU A 358 11.70 -11.22 12.44
N LEU A 359 12.34 -10.62 11.43
CA LEU A 359 12.27 -9.18 11.24
C LEU A 359 10.84 -8.69 11.03
N CYS A 360 10.06 -9.38 10.19
CA CYS A 360 8.67 -9.04 9.95
C CYS A 360 7.83 -9.10 11.24
N LYS A 361 7.99 -10.15 12.05
CA LYS A 361 7.30 -10.30 13.34
C LYS A 361 7.72 -9.22 14.35
N SER A 362 8.96 -8.77 14.27
CA SER A 362 9.51 -7.81 15.23
C SER A 362 8.84 -6.43 15.18
N TYR A 363 8.24 -6.04 14.04
CA TYR A 363 7.69 -4.69 13.86
C TYR A 363 6.64 -4.31 14.91
N ARG A 364 5.84 -5.27 15.40
CA ARG A 364 4.86 -5.03 16.47
C ARG A 364 5.50 -4.75 17.84
N ARG A 365 6.75 -5.18 18.04
CA ARG A 365 7.44 -5.16 19.33
C ARG A 365 8.51 -4.07 19.41
N LEU A 366 9.16 -3.78 18.27
CA LEU A 366 10.20 -2.75 18.18
C LEU A 366 9.58 -1.34 18.23
N GLN A 367 10.30 -0.42 18.87
CA GLN A 367 9.90 0.97 19.08
C GLN A 367 10.39 1.88 17.96
#